data_AF-A0A7C5QAD5-F1
#
_entry.id   AF-A0A7C5QAD5-F1
#
_cell.length_a   1.000
_cell.length_b   1.000
_cell.length_c   1.000
_cell.angle_alpha   90.00
_cell.angle_beta   90.00
_cell.angle_gamma   90.00
#
_symmetry.space_group_name_H-M   'P 1'
#
loop_
_entity.id
_entity.type
_entity.pdbx_description
1 polymer ?
#
loop_
_entity_poly.entity_id
_entity_poly.type
_entity_poly.pdbx_seq_one_letter_code
_entity_poly.pdbx_strand_id
1 'polypeptide(L)' 'MKRPEKEESLRWLTQAKDEFLDADDLRKRGRYYIALFHFQQSAEKALKAFLYLKLKSHEVFYTHSIT' A
#
# COMPACT_ATOMS: atom_id res chain seq x y z
N MET A 1 10.38 -19.60 -5.89
CA MET A 1 9.69 -20.06 -4.66
C MET A 1 8.71 -18.97 -4.25
N LYS A 2 7.42 -19.27 -4.03
CA LYS A 2 6.46 -18.27 -3.51
C LYS A 2 6.95 -17.81 -2.13
N ARG A 3 7.02 -16.50 -1.90
CA ARG A 3 7.34 -15.95 -0.57
C ARG A 3 6.17 -16.24 0.39
N PRO A 4 6.43 -16.51 1.68
CA PRO A 4 5.39 -16.60 2.70
C PRO A 4 4.50 -15.36 2.72
N GLU A 5 3.19 -15.53 2.92
CA GLU A 5 2.21 -14.44 2.88
C GLU A 5 2.53 -13.33 3.89
N LYS A 6 3.16 -13.70 5.01
CA LYS A 6 3.63 -12.77 6.03
C LYS A 6 4.78 -11.88 5.52
N GLU A 7 5.73 -12.43 4.76
CA GLU A 7 6.81 -11.64 4.17
C GLU A 7 6.27 -10.69 3.11
N GLU A 8 5.33 -11.16 2.30
CA GLU A 8 4.70 -10.33 1.27
C GLU A 8 3.84 -9.21 1.90
N SER A 9 3.10 -9.52 2.96
CA SER A 9 2.39 -8.53 3.78
C SER A 9 3.34 -7.44 4.32
N LEU A 10 4.45 -7.84 4.93
CA LEU A 10 5.44 -6.89 5.47
C LEU A 10 6.06 -6.02 4.37
N ARG A 11 6.31 -6.59 3.19
CA ARG A 11 6.81 -5.85 2.03
C ARG A 11 5.83 -4.76 1.60
N TRP A 12 4.55 -5.11 1.42
CA TRP A 12 3.51 -4.15 1.05
C TRP A 12 3.32 -3.07 2.13
N LEU A 13 3.37 -3.44 3.41
CA LEU A 13 3.25 -2.48 4.50
C LEU A 13 4.43 -1.51 4.58
N THR A 14 5.64 -1.99 4.29
CA THR A 14 6.84 -1.13 4.24
C THR A 14 6.69 -0.09 3.12
N GLN A 15 6.30 -0.52 1.92
CA GLN A 15 6.05 0.39 0.79
C GLN A 15 4.94 1.40 1.10
N ALA A 16 3.85 0.97 1.74
CA ALA A 16 2.77 1.86 2.15
C ALA A 16 3.26 2.96 3.11
N LYS A 17 4.12 2.60 4.08
CA LYS A 17 4.68 3.55 5.04
C LYS A 17 5.61 4.57 4.38
N ASP A 18 6.49 4.11 3.49
CA ASP A 18 7.41 5.00 2.77
C ASP A 18 6.60 6.01 1.92
N GLU A 19 5.60 5.52 1.19
CA GLU A 19 4.78 6.36 0.33
C GLU A 19 3.88 7.33 1.11
N PHE A 20 3.44 6.96 2.32
CA PHE A 20 2.76 7.88 3.23
C PHE A 20 3.67 9.03 3.68
N LEU A 21 4.93 8.73 4.01
CA LEU A 21 5.90 9.75 4.43
C LEU A 21 6.21 10.71 3.29
N ASP A 22 6.39 10.19 2.07
CA ASP A 22 6.59 10.99 0.87
C ASP A 22 5.35 11.87 0.58
N ALA A 23 4.15 11.32 0.71
CA ALA A 23 2.90 12.07 0.55
C ALA A 23 2.78 13.22 1.56
N ASP A 24 3.18 12.99 2.82
CA ASP A 24 3.14 14.02 3.86
C ASP A 24 4.18 15.12 3.64
N ASP A 25 5.37 14.79 3.15
CA ASP A 25 6.37 15.79 2.74
C ASP A 25 5.85 16.63 1.55
N LEU A 26 5.25 16.00 0.53
CA LEU A 26 4.62 16.70 -0.59
C LEU A 26 3.48 17.63 -0.13
N ARG A 27 2.65 17.16 0.82
CA ARG A 27 1.56 17.95 1.41
C ARG A 27 2.11 19.18 2.13
N LYS A 28 3.17 19.02 2.92
CA LYS A 28 3.85 20.12 3.64
C LYS A 28 4.46 21.15 2.67
N ARG A 29 4.87 20.73 1.47
CA ARG A 29 5.38 21.60 0.40
C ARG A 29 4.28 22.22 -0.47
N GLY A 30 3.00 22.04 -0.13
CA GLY A 30 1.86 22.59 -0.87
C GLY A 30 1.58 21.89 -2.20
N ARG A 31 2.16 20.71 -2.46
CA ARG A 31 1.98 19.94 -3.69
C ARG A 31 0.76 19.01 -3.54
N TYR A 32 -0.41 19.59 -3.29
CA TYR A 32 -1.59 18.86 -2.82
C TYR A 32 -2.11 17.78 -3.78
N TYR A 33 -2.13 18.01 -5.10
CA TYR A 33 -2.65 17.02 -6.04
C TYR A 33 -1.84 15.73 -6.03
N ILE A 34 -0.50 15.85 -6.01
CA ILE A 34 0.41 14.70 -6.02
C ILE A 34 0.49 14.05 -4.63
N ALA A 35 0.40 14.85 -3.55
CA ALA A 35 0.27 14.32 -2.20
C ALA A 35 -0.98 13.44 -2.06
N LEU A 36 -2.13 13.90 -2.56
CA LEU A 36 -3.38 13.13 -2.54
C LEU A 36 -3.25 11.80 -3.30
N PHE A 37 -2.62 11.82 -4.48
CA PHE A 37 -2.35 10.61 -5.25
C PHE A 37 -1.50 9.60 -4.45
N HIS A 38 -0.42 10.05 -3.80
CA HIS A 38 0.42 9.17 -2.99
C HIS A 38 -0.27 8.67 -1.72
N PHE A 39 -1.14 9.48 -1.09
CA PHE A 39 -1.96 9.00 0.03
C PHE A 39 -2.91 7.87 -0.38
N GLN A 40 -3.56 7.98 -1.56
CA GLN A 40 -4.39 6.91 -2.09
C GLN A 40 -3.57 5.63 -2.30
N GLN A 41 -2.40 5.75 -2.93
CA GLN A 41 -1.50 4.63 -3.19
C GLN A 41 -1.01 3.96 -1.89
N SER A 42 -0.65 4.75 -0.88
CA SER A 42 -0.30 4.25 0.44
C SER A 42 -1.46 3.46 1.07
N ALA A 43 -2.68 3.99 1.01
CA ALA A 43 -3.87 3.34 1.57
C ALA A 43 -4.15 1.99 0.87
N GLU A 44 -4.09 1.95 -0.46
CA GLU A 44 -4.23 0.72 -1.24
C GLU A 44 -3.17 -0.32 -0.84
N LYS A 45 -1.91 0.06 -0.74
CA LYS A 45 -0.82 -0.86 -0.35
C LYS A 45 -0.97 -1.35 1.09
N ALA A 46 -1.42 -0.51 2.02
CA ALA A 46 -1.68 -0.89 3.40
C ALA A 46 -2.82 -1.92 3.50
N LEU A 47 -3.91 -1.69 2.75
CA LEU A 47 -5.02 -2.65 2.67
C LEU A 47 -4.56 -3.97 2.04
N LYS A 48 -3.76 -3.91 0.98
CA LYS A 48 -3.15 -5.09 0.35
C LYS A 48 -2.33 -5.91 1.35
N ALA A 49 -1.49 -5.24 2.14
CA ALA A 49 -0.69 -5.88 3.19
C ALA A 49 -1.56 -6.60 4.23
N PHE A 50 -2.65 -5.96 4.66
CA PHE A 50 -3.60 -6.54 5.60
C PHE A 50 -4.29 -7.78 5.03
N LEU A 51 -4.75 -7.72 3.78
CA LEU A 51 -5.43 -8.83 3.11
C LEU A 51 -4.50 -10.04 2.92
N TYR A 52 -3.23 -9.83 2.56
CA TYR A 52 -2.23 -10.91 2.51
C TYR A 52 -2.10 -11.62 3.85
N LEU A 53 -2.08 -10.87 4.95
CA LEU A 53 -1.93 -11.43 6.29
C LEU A 53 -3.18 -12.18 6.76
N LYS A 54 -4.37 -11.64 6.47
CA LYS A 54 -5.63 -12.14 7.04
C LYS A 54 -6.30 -13.22 6.22
N LEU A 55 -6.35 -13.06 4.90
CA LEU A 55 -7.12 -13.95 4.04
C LEU A 55 -6.29 -15.11 3.50
N LYS A 56 -4.95 -15.03 3.55
CA LYS A 56 -4.01 -16.01 2.97
C LYS A 56 -4.33 -16.40 1.51
N SER A 57 -5.20 -15.66 0.84
CA SER A 57 -5.74 -15.95 -0.48
C SER A 57 -5.19 -14.95 -1.47
N HIS A 58 -4.61 -15.47 -2.54
CA HIS A 58 -4.09 -14.66 -3.64
C HIS A 58 -5.21 -14.16 -4.56
N GLU A 59 -6.45 -14.65 -4.40
CA GLU A 59 -7.57 -14.35 -5.29
C GLU A 59 -8.12 -12.93 -5.12
N VAL A 60 -7.85 -12.28 -3.98
CA VAL A 60 -8.26 -10.89 -3.73
C VAL A 60 -7.44 -9.88 -4.56
N PHE A 61 -6.38 -10.34 -5.25
CA PHE A 61 -5.42 -9.47 -5.95
C PHE A 61 -5.56 -9.44 -7.48
N TYR A 62 -6.63 -10.00 -8.06
CA TYR A 62 -6.84 -9.98 -9.52
C TYR A 62 -7.35 -8.63 -10.05
N THR A 63 -7.73 -7.71 -9.17
CA THR A 63 -8.14 -6.37 -9.57
C THR A 63 -6.99 -5.38 -9.42
N HIS A 64 -6.81 -4.50 -10.41
CA HIS A 64 -5.86 -3.37 -10.35
C HIS A 64 -6.31 -2.25 -9.40
N SER A 65 -7.46 -2.43 -8.75
CA SER A 65 -8.07 -1.52 -7.80
C SER A 65 -8.54 -2.33 -6.60
N ILE A 66 -8.27 -1.85 -5.39
CA ILE A 66 -8.81 -2.40 -4.14
C ILE A 66 -10.04 -1.59 -3.67
N THR A 67 -10.52 -0.70 -4.55
CA THR A 67 -11.80 0.03 -4.49
C THR A 67 -12.70 -0.37 -5.64
#